data_AF-A0A286GF57-F1
#
_entry.id   AF-A0A286GF57-F1
#
_cell.length_a   1.000
_cell.length_b   1.000
_cell.length_c   1.000
_cell.angle_alpha   90.00
_cell.angle_beta   90.00
_cell.angle_gamma   90.00
#
_symmetry.space_group_name_H-M   'P 1'
#
loop_
_entity.id
_entity.type
_entity.pdbx_description
1 polymer ?
#
loop_
_entity_poly.entity_id
_entity_poly.type
_entity_poly.pdbx_seq_one_letter_code
_entity_poly.pdbx_strand_id
1 'polypeptide(L)' 'MEVTAEDVERFVDQWMGNAAYAEMLTSPRFDRLAFALAADGTGRKVAVAVLLGGG' A
#
# COMPACT_ATOMS: atom_id res chain seq x y z
N MET A 1 -0.99 -19.23 -4.47
CA MET A 1 -1.86 -18.59 -3.46
C MET A 1 -2.35 -17.28 -4.04
N GLU A 2 -3.66 -17.05 -4.04
CA GLU A 2 -4.26 -15.86 -4.65
C GLU A 2 -4.13 -14.63 -3.75
N VAL A 3 -4.31 -13.46 -4.37
CA VAL A 3 -4.44 -12.17 -3.68
C VAL A 3 -5.87 -12.03 -3.18
N THR A 4 -6.04 -11.60 -1.93
CA THR A 4 -7.35 -11.35 -1.31
C THR A 4 -7.46 -9.90 -0.82
N ALA A 5 -8.67 -9.47 -0.48
CA ALA A 5 -8.89 -8.17 0.16
C ALA A 5 -8.16 -8.06 1.51
N GLU A 6 -8.11 -9.15 2.28
CA GLU A 6 -7.41 -9.22 3.56
C GLU A 6 -5.90 -8.95 3.41
N ASP A 7 -5.29 -9.32 2.28
CA ASP A 7 -3.89 -8.94 2.04
C ASP A 7 -3.71 -7.43 1.89
N VAL A 8 -4.68 -6.76 1.24
CA VAL A 8 -4.64 -5.30 1.08
C VAL A 8 -4.74 -4.63 2.44
N GLU A 9 -5.72 -5.03 3.26
CA GLU A 9 -5.89 -4.54 4.63
C GLU A 9 -4.61 -4.73 5.46
N ARG A 10 -4.01 -5.92 5.40
CA ARG A 10 -2.75 -6.21 6.08
C ARG A 10 -1.60 -5.28 5.64
N PHE A 11 -1.46 -5.01 4.35
CA PHE A 11 -0.42 -4.08 3.88
C PHE A 11 -0.69 -2.64 4.30
N VAL A 12 -1.95 -2.20 4.28
CA VAL A 12 -2.35 -0.87 4.78
C VAL A 12 -2.03 -0.76 6.27
N ASP A 13 -2.40 -1.73 7.09
CA ASP A 13 -2.10 -1.75 8.52
C ASP A 13 -0.58 -1.73 8.78
N GLN A 14 0.18 -2.51 8.01
CA GLN A 14 1.64 -2.53 8.10
C GLN A 14 2.25 -1.15 7.78
N TRP A 15 1.76 -0.47 6.74
CA TRP A 15 2.22 0.86 6.39
C TRP A 15 1.80 1.91 7.42
N MET A 16 0.57 1.85 7.92
CA MET A 16 0.08 2.75 8.98
C MET A 16 0.81 2.56 10.31
N GLY A 17 1.32 1.35 10.59
CA GLY A 17 2.19 1.09 11.74
C GLY A 17 3.60 1.69 11.61
N ASN A 18 4.00 2.17 10.43
CA ASN A 18 5.27 2.87 10.22
C ASN A 18 5.02 4.38 10.15
N ALA A 19 5.60 5.15 11.07
CA ALA A 19 5.36 6.59 11.18
C ALA A 19 5.61 7.38 9.88
N ALA A 20 6.68 7.08 9.14
CA ALA A 20 7.01 7.80 7.91
C ALA A 20 6.02 7.47 6.78
N TYR A 21 5.59 6.22 6.68
CA TYR A 21 4.59 5.83 5.67
C TYR A 21 3.19 6.34 6.05
N ALA A 22 2.83 6.32 7.34
CA ALA A 22 1.58 6.88 7.83
C ALA A 22 1.47 8.39 7.54
N GLU A 23 2.54 9.15 7.80
CA GLU A 23 2.59 10.59 7.45
C GLU A 23 2.40 10.80 5.95
N MET A 24 3.08 10.00 5.11
CA MET A 24 2.96 10.10 3.66
C MET A 24 1.54 9.73 3.17
N LEU A 25 0.96 8.65 3.67
CA LEU A 25 -0.38 8.15 3.30
C LEU A 25 -1.52 9.08 3.73
N THR A 26 -1.35 9.78 4.84
CA THR A 26 -2.37 10.71 5.37
C THR A 26 -2.14 12.16 4.94
N SER A 27 -1.06 12.43 4.20
CA SER A 27 -0.71 13.76 3.77
C SER A 27 -1.74 14.31 2.78
N PRO A 28 -2.29 15.52 3.00
CA PRO A 28 -3.18 16.16 2.03
C PRO A 28 -2.44 16.60 0.75
N ARG A 29 -1.11 16.46 0.70
CA ARG A 29 -0.28 16.76 -0.47
C ARG A 29 -0.52 15.80 -1.64
N PHE A 30 -0.97 14.58 -1.36
CA PHE A 30 -1.21 13.56 -2.38
C PHE A 30 -2.72 13.38 -2.60
N ASP A 31 -3.18 13.61 -3.82
CA ASP A 31 -4.58 13.52 -4.22
C ASP A 31 -4.88 12.26 -5.04
N ARG A 32 -3.85 11.50 -5.40
CA ARG A 32 -3.94 10.33 -6.28
C ARG A 32 -3.09 9.19 -5.75
N LEU A 33 -3.61 7.97 -5.92
CA LEU A 33 -2.97 6.72 -5.55
C LEU A 33 -2.99 5.75 -6.73
N ALA A 34 -1.84 5.14 -7.02
CA ALA A 34 -1.76 3.92 -7.81
C ALA A 34 -1.30 2.76 -6.90
N PHE A 35 -1.93 1.60 -7.04
CA PHE A 35 -1.64 0.44 -6.20
C PHE A 35 -1.51 -0.83 -7.04
N ALA A 36 -0.52 -1.67 -6.71
CA ALA A 36 -0.36 -2.99 -7.27
C ALA A 36 -0.03 -4.00 -6.17
N LEU A 37 -0.63 -5.19 -6.25
CA LEU A 37 -0.35 -6.31 -5.35
C LEU A 37 -0.17 -7.57 -6.19
N ALA A 38 0.95 -8.25 -5.97
CA ALA A 38 1.27 -9.50 -6.64
C ALA A 38 1.59 -10.60 -5.61
N ALA A 39 1.16 -11.82 -5.92
CA ALA A 39 1.60 -13.03 -5.25
C ALA A 39 2.53 -13.81 -6.18
N ASP A 40 3.65 -14.31 -5.67
CA ASP A 40 4.65 -15.02 -6.46
C ASP A 40 4.33 -16.51 -6.69
N GLY A 41 3.19 -16.98 -6.17
CA GLY A 41 2.77 -18.38 -6.21
C GLY A 41 3.42 -19.27 -5.14
N THR A 42 4.51 -18.85 -4.51
CA THR A 42 5.25 -19.59 -3.46
C THR A 42 4.88 -19.16 -2.04
N GLY A 43 4.03 -18.13 -1.91
CA GLY A 43 3.48 -17.65 -0.65
C GLY A 43 3.97 -16.25 -0.27
N ARG A 44 4.90 -15.67 -1.03
CA ARG A 44 5.27 -14.26 -0.87
C ARG A 44 4.28 -13.38 -1.61
N LYS A 45 3.91 -12.28 -0.96
CA LYS A 45 3.08 -11.22 -1.53
C LYS A 45 3.84 -9.90 -1.41
N VAL A 46 3.72 -9.05 -2.44
CA VAL A 46 4.36 -7.74 -2.50
C VAL A 46 3.31 -6.72 -2.92
N ALA A 47 3.13 -5.68 -2.10
CA ALA A 47 2.32 -4.53 -2.43
C ALA A 47 3.20 -3.30 -2.69
N VAL A 48 2.78 -2.50 -3.67
CA VAL A 48 3.37 -1.19 -3.95
C VAL A 48 2.24 -0.17 -4.03
N ALA A 49 2.38 0.91 -3.27
CA ALA A 49 1.55 2.10 -3.37
C ALA A 49 2.40 3.26 -3.86
N VAL A 50 1.93 3.96 -4.89
CA VAL A 50 2.54 5.20 -5.40
C VAL A 50 1.55 6.32 -5.15
N LEU A 51 1.99 7.31 -4.38
CA LEU A 51 1.24 8.52 -4.09
C LEU A 51 1.72 9.63 -5.01
N LEU A 52 0.76 10.30 -5.65
CA LEU A 52 0.99 11.40 -6.58
C LEU A 52 0.33 12.63 -6.01
N GLY A 53 1.08 13.74 -6.00
CA GLY A 53 0.59 15.04 -5.54
C GLY A 53 0.61 16.03 -6.68
N GLY A 54 -0.51 16.74 -6.86
CA GLY A 54 -0.59 17.91 -7.71
C GLY A 54 -0.28 19.18 -6.91
N GLY A 55 0.62 20.01 -7.43
CA GLY A 55 0.72 21.43 -7.07
C GLY A 55 -0.09 22.27 -8.03
#